data_AF-A0A6P5TSI6-F1
#
_entry.id   AF-A0A6P5TSI6-F1
#
_cell.length_a   1.000
_cell.length_b   1.000
_cell.length_c   1.000
_cell.angle_alpha   90.00
_cell.angle_beta   90.00
_cell.angle_gamma   90.00
#
_symmetry.space_group_name_H-M   'P 1'
#
loop_
_entity.id
_entity.type
_entity.pdbx_description
1 polymer ?
#
loop_
_entity_poly.entity_id
_entity_poly.type
_entity_poly.pdbx_seq_one_letter_code
_entity_poly.pdbx_strand_id
1 'polypeptide(L)'
;MKNLDARSQLSNHPNPNMVTGGASKKRQRAVHPANSPTASSSSRPCAAVIIDSDSKRPTHPNPNPFPKPSPTAPHSFNDPSSADVLLRLFVDPSPLDLPATSFSNSPTAQSQDDVVLHLHAHALRRCKYFAALLSDRWQRHPQNDAVRNISLRVPPIPGAMDARIALLELLYTSDLASAITTVSAALDLLPVASELIFEDCVQFCLRFLEAVSWTQDEETRVLALIPHLSEDEAKDLMARVSGAPDSSEEMLYGLILAVTHNQSMAFVKAFVAKLLREFGSRELVERVMDRAFQTTFKVVKEAMEEYTSPGVRGNHDETEAIQRINLHTAMTNGKHLLWLVERMIELRVAESAVKEWSEQPAFTADLQRAFRDDAWRNIVPSLPSVLLRCTSRLVNAVAAGTILVAAQVRKKLVKDWLPVLIVCKDNNASPLTPSNKPLYLDLEETFLRIISTLPMPDAQELLQQCLSFSTRNVEDCPHLVTAFNTWFRRATHPPQAQNLC
;
A
#
# COMPACT_ATOMS: atom_id res chain seq x y z
N MET A 1 22.30 -70.07 60.67
CA MET A 1 23.36 -69.62 61.61
C MET A 1 23.75 -68.19 61.23
N LYS A 2 23.76 -67.22 62.16
CA LYS A 2 24.93 -66.78 62.97
C LYS A 2 26.12 -66.36 62.08
N ASN A 3 26.42 -65.05 61.93
CA ASN A 3 27.15 -64.12 62.84
C ASN A 3 28.67 -64.13 62.57
N LEU A 4 29.49 -63.07 62.66
CA LEU A 4 29.39 -61.62 63.00
C LEU A 4 30.45 -60.87 62.11
N ASP A 5 30.77 -59.57 62.13
CA ASP A 5 30.47 -58.34 62.91
C ASP A 5 30.29 -57.17 61.87
N ALA A 6 29.62 -56.03 62.11
CA ALA A 6 29.99 -54.81 62.87
C ALA A 6 31.23 -54.02 62.35
N ARG A 7 31.28 -52.67 62.44
CA ARG A 7 30.58 -51.77 63.38
C ARG A 7 30.54 -50.29 62.90
N SER A 8 29.39 -49.61 63.08
CA SER A 8 29.19 -48.20 63.55
C SER A 8 29.83 -47.01 62.80
N GLN A 9 29.27 -45.79 62.66
CA GLN A 9 27.96 -45.10 62.81
C GLN A 9 28.14 -43.71 62.09
N LEU A 10 27.27 -42.69 62.01
CA LEU A 10 25.95 -42.29 62.55
C LEU A 10 25.00 -41.98 61.35
N SER A 11 23.70 -41.60 61.39
CA SER A 11 22.78 -40.90 62.33
C SER A 11 22.96 -39.36 62.35
N ASN A 12 21.95 -38.48 62.17
CA ASN A 12 20.49 -38.62 62.22
C ASN A 12 19.76 -37.55 61.34
N HIS A 13 18.50 -37.79 60.98
CA HIS A 13 17.54 -36.73 60.57
C HIS A 13 16.69 -36.32 61.79
N PRO A 14 16.10 -35.10 61.83
CA PRO A 14 14.63 -35.02 61.63
C PRO A 14 14.11 -33.73 60.94
N ASN A 15 12.79 -33.73 60.70
CA ASN A 15 11.91 -32.65 60.21
C ASN A 15 11.10 -32.06 61.42
N PRO A 16 10.11 -31.13 61.30
CA PRO A 16 9.84 -30.03 60.34
C PRO A 16 9.38 -28.69 61.01
N ASN A 17 8.92 -27.70 60.22
CA ASN A 17 7.95 -26.61 60.54
C ASN A 17 8.21 -25.55 61.65
N MET A 18 8.22 -24.24 61.31
CA MET A 18 7.08 -23.31 61.54
C MET A 18 7.31 -21.82 61.16
N VAL A 19 6.31 -21.26 60.47
CA VAL A 19 5.72 -19.89 60.51
C VAL A 19 6.51 -18.67 61.06
N THR A 20 6.78 -17.69 60.19
CA THR A 20 6.52 -16.21 60.30
C THR A 20 7.23 -15.51 59.11
N GLY A 21 6.89 -14.33 58.62
CA GLY A 21 5.80 -13.41 58.93
C GLY A 21 6.23 -11.94 58.73
N GLY A 22 5.74 -11.24 57.70
CA GLY A 22 6.03 -9.81 57.50
C GLY A 22 5.94 -9.31 56.06
N ALA A 23 5.11 -8.30 55.82
CA ALA A 23 5.05 -7.55 54.56
C ALA A 23 5.28 -6.05 54.82
N SER A 24 5.90 -5.33 53.88
CA SER A 24 5.95 -3.86 53.89
C SER A 24 6.22 -3.27 52.50
N LYS A 25 5.88 -1.98 52.32
CA LYS A 25 5.84 -1.24 51.03
C LYS A 25 6.74 0.01 51.09
N LYS A 26 6.95 0.64 49.92
CA LYS A 26 7.56 1.98 49.68
C LYS A 26 9.09 2.04 49.95
N ARG A 27 9.87 2.99 49.38
CA ARG A 27 9.53 4.25 48.66
C ARG A 27 10.59 4.61 47.59
N GLN A 28 10.25 5.47 46.63
CA GLN A 28 11.19 6.14 45.72
C GLN A 28 12.06 7.20 46.43
N ARG A 29 13.26 7.48 45.91
CA ARG A 29 13.73 8.85 45.59
C ARG A 29 14.89 8.84 44.57
N ALA A 30 15.06 9.92 43.81
CA ALA A 30 16.18 10.15 42.89
C ALA A 30 17.08 11.30 43.39
N VAL A 31 18.35 11.29 42.97
CA VAL A 31 19.37 12.35 43.22
C VAL A 31 20.35 12.40 42.03
N HIS A 32 20.70 13.61 41.57
CA HIS A 32 21.82 13.86 40.63
C HIS A 32 23.12 14.12 41.39
N PRO A 33 24.28 14.06 40.70
CA PRO A 33 25.10 15.28 40.69
C PRO A 33 25.60 15.66 39.29
N ALA A 34 26.18 16.86 39.18
CA ALA A 34 26.79 17.40 37.97
C ALA A 34 28.29 17.66 38.18
N ASN A 35 29.06 17.76 37.08
CA ASN A 35 30.03 18.84 36.86
C ASN A 35 30.62 18.79 35.43
N SER A 36 31.04 19.96 34.94
CA SER A 36 31.84 20.18 33.72
C SER A 36 33.16 20.86 34.14
N PRO A 37 34.20 21.03 33.28
CA PRO A 37 34.16 22.11 32.28
C PRO A 37 35.03 21.97 30.99
N THR A 38 34.80 22.89 30.04
CA THR A 38 35.75 23.43 29.01
C THR A 38 36.29 22.51 27.88
N ALA A 39 36.55 22.99 26.64
CA ALA A 39 36.41 24.33 26.03
C ALA A 39 36.32 24.32 24.48
N SER A 40 35.74 25.41 23.91
CA SER A 40 35.86 25.92 22.52
C SER A 40 35.28 25.05 21.37
N SER A 41 34.83 25.60 20.23
CA SER A 41 35.02 26.95 19.64
C SER A 41 33.72 27.58 19.05
N SER A 42 33.83 28.53 18.10
CA SER A 42 32.83 29.57 17.73
C SER A 42 31.86 29.17 16.57
N SER A 43 30.66 29.78 16.42
CA SER A 43 30.45 31.16 15.91
C SER A 43 29.00 31.70 16.11
N ARG A 44 28.75 32.96 15.71
CA ARG A 44 27.57 33.81 16.06
C ARG A 44 26.47 33.86 14.98
N PRO A 45 25.27 34.38 15.30
CA PRO A 45 24.95 35.80 14.95
C PRO A 45 24.59 36.71 16.16
N CYS A 46 24.27 37.98 15.90
CA CYS A 46 24.09 39.05 16.91
C CYS A 46 22.60 39.40 17.20
N ALA A 47 22.39 40.25 18.22
CA ALA A 47 21.11 40.51 18.88
C ALA A 47 20.30 41.73 18.35
N ALA A 48 19.08 41.87 18.87
CA ALA A 48 18.09 42.90 18.51
C ALA A 48 18.27 44.24 19.26
N VAL A 49 17.54 45.27 18.81
CA VAL A 49 17.28 46.53 19.52
C VAL A 49 15.80 46.89 19.37
N ILE A 50 15.16 47.30 20.47
CA ILE A 50 13.86 47.99 20.49
C ILE A 50 14.12 49.40 21.06
N ILE A 51 13.59 50.44 20.40
CA ILE A 51 13.49 51.79 20.97
C ILE A 51 12.08 52.31 20.66
N ASP A 52 11.43 52.84 21.70
CA ASP A 52 10.14 53.53 21.65
C ASP A 52 10.36 55.06 21.76
N SER A 53 9.51 55.88 21.12
CA SER A 53 9.55 57.35 21.19
C SER A 53 8.28 57.99 20.61
N ASP A 54 7.47 58.60 21.48
CA ASP A 54 6.29 59.41 21.13
C ASP A 54 6.66 60.81 20.61
N SER A 55 5.88 61.34 19.66
CA SER A 55 5.94 62.74 19.21
C SER A 55 4.70 63.18 18.41
N LYS A 56 4.25 64.43 18.59
CA LYS A 56 2.92 64.91 18.19
C LYS A 56 2.91 65.86 17.00
N ARG A 57 2.04 65.55 16.01
CA ARG A 57 1.35 66.50 15.08
C ARG A 57 2.26 67.23 14.06
N PRO A 58 1.75 67.84 12.96
CA PRO A 58 0.46 68.54 12.80
C PRO A 58 -0.58 67.89 11.87
N THR A 59 -1.78 68.48 11.85
CA THR A 59 -2.95 68.08 11.06
C THR A 59 -3.24 69.06 9.92
N HIS A 60 -3.48 68.55 8.71
CA HIS A 60 -4.06 69.30 7.58
C HIS A 60 -5.26 68.51 6.98
N PRO A 61 -6.18 69.18 6.25
CA PRO A 61 -7.53 68.65 6.04
C PRO A 61 -7.59 67.50 5.02
N ASN A 62 -8.51 66.58 5.30
CA ASN A 62 -8.79 65.40 4.49
C ASN A 62 -9.59 65.77 3.22
N PRO A 63 -9.25 65.25 2.02
CA PRO A 63 -10.17 65.23 0.89
C PRO A 63 -11.42 64.41 1.25
N ASN A 64 -12.59 64.79 0.73
CA ASN A 64 -13.85 64.12 1.07
C ASN A 64 -13.77 62.60 0.78
N PRO A 65 -13.95 61.73 1.78
CA PRO A 65 -14.16 60.31 1.52
C PRO A 65 -15.51 60.15 0.79
N PHE A 66 -15.55 59.25 -0.20
CA PHE A 66 -16.80 58.84 -0.83
C PHE A 66 -17.81 58.40 0.24
N PRO A 67 -19.12 58.70 0.08
CA PRO A 67 -20.12 58.31 1.06
C PRO A 67 -20.13 56.78 1.20
N LYS A 68 -19.81 56.30 2.40
CA LYS A 68 -20.04 54.89 2.74
C LYS A 68 -21.54 54.62 2.59
N PRO A 69 -21.96 53.53 1.90
CA PRO A 69 -23.36 53.17 1.87
C PRO A 69 -23.86 52.94 3.31
N SER A 70 -24.99 53.54 3.64
CA SER A 70 -25.72 53.25 4.87
C SER A 70 -26.17 51.78 4.88
N PRO A 71 -26.29 51.14 6.05
CA PRO A 71 -26.95 49.83 6.18
C PRO A 71 -28.47 50.00 6.01
N THR A 72 -28.91 50.24 4.76
CA THR A 72 -30.28 49.94 4.34
C THR A 72 -30.54 48.44 4.47
N ALA A 73 -31.81 48.06 4.57
CA ALA A 73 -32.21 46.68 4.86
C ALA A 73 -31.56 45.66 3.91
N PRO A 74 -31.27 44.42 4.38
CA PRO A 74 -30.74 43.38 3.51
C PRO A 74 -31.74 43.10 2.39
N HIS A 75 -31.39 43.50 1.18
CA HIS A 75 -32.18 43.22 -0.01
C HIS A 75 -32.27 41.71 -0.21
N SER A 76 -33.49 41.16 -0.29
CA SER A 76 -33.68 39.73 -0.53
C SER A 76 -33.40 39.38 -1.99
N PHE A 77 -32.94 38.15 -2.22
CA PHE A 77 -32.79 37.60 -3.55
C PHE A 77 -34.13 37.61 -4.30
N ASN A 78 -34.11 37.99 -5.59
CA ASN A 78 -35.27 38.04 -6.48
C ASN A 78 -36.44 38.97 -6.03
N ASP A 79 -36.17 40.04 -5.27
CA ASP A 79 -37.20 41.03 -4.89
C ASP A 79 -37.52 42.00 -6.04
N PRO A 80 -38.74 41.98 -6.61
CA PRO A 80 -39.13 42.88 -7.70
C PRO A 80 -39.39 44.32 -7.25
N SER A 81 -39.49 44.60 -5.94
CA SER A 81 -39.83 45.92 -5.40
C SER A 81 -38.63 46.86 -5.24
N SER A 82 -37.40 46.32 -5.14
CA SER A 82 -36.18 47.10 -4.95
C SER A 82 -35.02 46.83 -5.93
N ALA A 83 -35.21 45.91 -6.88
CA ALA A 83 -34.23 45.57 -7.92
C ALA A 83 -33.97 46.69 -8.95
N ASP A 84 -32.69 46.98 -9.22
CA ASP A 84 -32.20 47.87 -10.28
C ASP A 84 -31.64 47.10 -11.51
N VAL A 85 -31.69 45.77 -11.49
CA VAL A 85 -31.27 44.89 -12.60
C VAL A 85 -32.30 43.78 -12.85
N LEU A 86 -32.66 43.58 -14.12
CA LEU A 86 -33.39 42.41 -14.60
C LEU A 86 -32.41 41.50 -15.33
N LEU A 87 -32.18 40.30 -14.80
CA LEU A 87 -31.30 39.30 -15.42
C LEU A 87 -32.14 38.16 -16.01
N ARG A 88 -32.16 38.05 -17.34
CA ARG A 88 -32.71 36.90 -18.06
C ARG A 88 -31.65 35.84 -18.27
N LEU A 89 -31.82 34.69 -17.62
CA LEU A 89 -31.11 33.46 -17.92
C LEU A 89 -31.89 32.70 -18.99
N PHE A 90 -31.19 32.14 -19.97
CA PHE A 90 -31.79 31.33 -21.03
C PHE A 90 -30.84 30.21 -21.47
N VAL A 91 -31.40 29.06 -21.81
CA VAL A 91 -30.66 27.97 -22.47
C VAL A 91 -30.68 28.20 -23.98
N ASP A 92 -29.56 27.97 -24.65
CA ASP A 92 -29.50 27.99 -26.10
C ASP A 92 -30.01 26.64 -26.65
N PRO A 93 -31.04 26.59 -27.51
CA PRO A 93 -31.56 25.34 -28.04
C PRO A 93 -30.47 24.58 -28.80
N SER A 94 -30.43 23.26 -28.65
CA SER A 94 -29.44 22.44 -29.35
C SER A 94 -29.62 22.59 -30.87
N PRO A 95 -28.55 22.69 -31.68
CA PRO A 95 -28.69 22.84 -33.14
C PRO A 95 -29.28 21.60 -33.86
N LEU A 96 -29.67 20.57 -33.10
CA LEU A 96 -30.44 19.41 -33.58
C LEU A 96 -31.97 19.61 -33.43
N ASP A 97 -32.42 20.54 -32.58
CA ASP A 97 -33.84 20.84 -32.32
C ASP A 97 -34.37 21.83 -33.37
N LEU A 98 -34.50 21.35 -34.61
CA LEU A 98 -35.15 22.10 -35.69
C LEU A 98 -36.64 22.35 -35.37
N PRO A 99 -37.12 23.60 -35.36
CA PRO A 99 -38.55 23.87 -35.20
C PRO A 99 -39.31 23.34 -36.41
N ALA A 100 -40.22 22.39 -36.18
CA ALA A 100 -41.09 21.86 -37.22
C ALA A 100 -41.94 22.98 -37.83
N THR A 101 -42.06 22.98 -39.16
CA THR A 101 -42.66 24.09 -39.93
C THR A 101 -44.18 24.15 -39.81
N SER A 102 -44.68 24.93 -38.85
CA SER A 102 -46.09 25.34 -38.79
C SER A 102 -46.23 26.85 -38.54
N PHE A 103 -46.74 27.58 -39.54
CA PHE A 103 -47.13 28.99 -39.38
C PHE A 103 -48.32 29.09 -38.43
N SER A 104 -48.12 29.66 -37.24
CA SER A 104 -49.20 30.04 -36.32
C SER A 104 -48.89 31.39 -35.67
N ASN A 105 -49.72 32.40 -35.93
CA ASN A 105 -49.55 33.74 -35.37
C ASN A 105 -50.20 33.81 -33.97
N SER A 106 -49.44 33.46 -32.93
CA SER A 106 -49.85 33.61 -31.53
C SER A 106 -48.71 34.21 -30.68
N PRO A 107 -48.83 35.44 -30.14
CA PRO A 107 -47.72 36.18 -29.53
C PRO A 107 -47.41 35.78 -28.06
N THR A 108 -47.46 34.48 -27.75
CA THR A 108 -47.08 33.92 -26.45
C THR A 108 -46.50 32.52 -26.62
N ALA A 109 -45.19 32.46 -26.89
CA ALA A 109 -44.40 31.24 -26.86
C ALA A 109 -43.10 31.54 -26.10
N GLN A 110 -43.17 31.55 -24.77
CA GLN A 110 -41.97 31.55 -23.93
C GLN A 110 -41.32 30.17 -24.02
N SER A 111 -40.02 30.12 -24.30
CA SER A 111 -39.20 28.93 -24.11
C SER A 111 -39.33 28.45 -22.67
N GLN A 112 -39.45 27.14 -22.48
CA GLN A 112 -39.83 26.57 -21.17
C GLN A 112 -38.71 26.65 -20.12
N ASP A 113 -37.49 27.00 -20.56
CA ASP A 113 -36.26 27.12 -19.76
C ASP A 113 -35.75 28.58 -19.61
N ASP A 114 -36.61 29.57 -19.83
CA ASP A 114 -36.29 30.99 -19.64
C ASP A 114 -36.60 31.46 -18.22
N VAL A 115 -35.59 31.92 -17.48
CA VAL A 115 -35.74 32.42 -16.10
C VAL A 115 -35.38 33.90 -16.02
N VAL A 116 -36.26 34.73 -15.46
CA VAL A 116 -35.99 36.17 -15.23
C VAL A 116 -35.89 36.43 -13.73
N LEU A 117 -34.81 37.08 -13.32
CA LEU A 117 -34.49 37.38 -11.93
C LEU A 117 -34.40 38.90 -11.69
N HIS A 118 -35.03 39.35 -10.60
CA HIS A 118 -35.02 40.72 -10.10
C HIS A 118 -33.84 40.91 -9.14
N LEU A 119 -32.71 41.41 -9.65
CA LEU A 119 -31.44 41.45 -8.95
C LEU A 119 -30.94 42.87 -8.71
N HIS A 120 -29.90 42.97 -7.89
CA HIS A 120 -29.41 44.23 -7.35
C HIS A 120 -27.95 44.44 -7.75
N ALA A 121 -27.64 45.55 -8.40
CA ALA A 121 -26.32 45.86 -8.93
C ALA A 121 -25.25 45.97 -7.83
N HIS A 122 -25.61 46.17 -6.56
CA HIS A 122 -24.64 46.15 -5.46
C HIS A 122 -24.17 44.72 -5.14
N ALA A 123 -25.07 43.73 -5.16
CA ALA A 123 -24.75 42.32 -4.94
C ALA A 123 -24.00 41.73 -6.15
N LEU A 124 -24.50 42.01 -7.36
CA LEU A 124 -23.88 41.54 -8.62
C LEU A 124 -22.42 42.00 -8.76
N ARG A 125 -22.06 43.19 -8.27
CA ARG A 125 -20.68 43.72 -8.31
C ARG A 125 -19.65 42.91 -7.50
N ARG A 126 -20.03 41.89 -6.74
CA ARG A 126 -19.09 40.90 -6.15
C ARG A 126 -18.41 40.04 -7.22
N CYS A 127 -19.09 39.79 -8.34
CA CYS A 127 -18.51 39.16 -9.54
C CYS A 127 -17.77 40.20 -10.37
N LYS A 128 -16.50 39.97 -10.74
CA LYS A 128 -15.77 40.92 -11.62
C LYS A 128 -16.42 41.03 -13.01
N TYR A 129 -17.05 39.96 -13.51
CA TYR A 129 -17.84 39.98 -14.76
C TYR A 129 -18.94 41.05 -14.73
N PHE A 130 -19.84 40.99 -13.73
CA PHE A 130 -20.92 41.96 -13.61
C PHE A 130 -20.41 43.35 -13.21
N ALA A 131 -19.35 43.45 -12.41
CA ALA A 131 -18.73 44.74 -12.10
C ALA A 131 -18.20 45.46 -13.34
N ALA A 132 -17.62 44.72 -14.30
CA ALA A 132 -17.23 45.26 -15.60
C ALA A 132 -18.44 45.63 -16.46
N LEU A 133 -19.42 44.73 -16.60
CA LEU A 133 -20.63 44.91 -17.42
C LEU A 133 -21.51 46.08 -16.95
N LEU A 134 -21.59 46.30 -15.63
CA LEU A 134 -22.34 47.40 -15.01
C LEU A 134 -21.57 48.73 -14.98
N SER A 135 -20.29 48.75 -15.37
CA SER A 135 -19.47 49.98 -15.36
C SER A 135 -19.82 50.92 -16.52
N ASP A 136 -19.59 52.21 -16.33
CA ASP A 136 -20.05 53.25 -17.25
C ASP A 136 -19.33 53.24 -18.62
N ARG A 137 -18.22 52.50 -18.74
CA ARG A 137 -17.50 52.33 -20.02
C ARG A 137 -18.22 51.44 -21.03
N TRP A 138 -19.17 50.60 -20.58
CA TRP A 138 -19.92 49.67 -21.44
C TRP A 138 -21.37 50.13 -21.70
N GLN A 139 -21.82 51.19 -21.03
CA GLN A 139 -23.13 51.80 -21.22
C GLN A 139 -23.13 52.63 -22.52
N ARG A 140 -23.60 52.04 -23.63
CA ARG A 140 -23.54 52.68 -24.96
C ARG A 140 -24.43 53.93 -25.12
N HIS A 141 -25.46 54.06 -24.29
CA HIS A 141 -26.23 55.30 -24.13
C HIS A 141 -26.68 55.47 -22.66
N PRO A 142 -26.75 56.69 -22.13
CA PRO A 142 -27.44 56.99 -20.89
C PRO A 142 -28.96 57.00 -21.14
N GLN A 143 -29.59 55.82 -21.15
CA GLN A 143 -31.04 55.72 -21.07
C GLN A 143 -31.52 56.12 -19.66
N ASN A 144 -32.66 56.81 -19.59
CA ASN A 144 -33.33 57.18 -18.33
C ASN A 144 -34.09 56.00 -17.68
N ASP A 145 -33.89 54.77 -18.16
CA ASP A 145 -34.52 53.58 -17.60
C ASP A 145 -33.91 53.24 -16.24
N ALA A 146 -34.75 53.22 -15.21
CA ALA A 146 -34.33 52.99 -13.82
C ALA A 146 -33.85 51.55 -13.54
N VAL A 147 -34.08 50.61 -14.47
CA VAL A 147 -33.78 49.18 -14.32
C VAL A 147 -32.98 48.69 -15.52
N ARG A 148 -31.86 48.01 -15.27
CA ARG A 148 -30.91 47.55 -16.29
C ARG A 148 -31.24 46.13 -16.74
N ASN A 149 -31.53 45.96 -18.03
CA ASN A 149 -31.77 44.63 -18.62
C ASN A 149 -30.45 43.95 -19.02
N ILE A 150 -30.21 42.74 -18.50
CA ILE A 150 -29.08 41.87 -18.85
C ILE A 150 -29.65 40.53 -19.31
N SER A 151 -29.02 39.89 -20.30
CA SER A 151 -29.31 38.51 -20.70
C SER A 151 -28.03 37.69 -20.70
N LEU A 152 -28.06 36.51 -20.09
CA LEU A 152 -26.91 35.63 -19.92
C LEU A 152 -27.26 34.19 -20.30
N ARG A 153 -26.40 33.58 -21.10
CA ARG A 153 -26.55 32.23 -21.64
C ARG A 153 -26.18 31.18 -20.60
N VAL A 154 -27.00 30.15 -20.44
CA VAL A 154 -26.69 28.95 -19.66
C VAL A 154 -26.40 27.78 -20.60
N PRO A 155 -25.36 26.96 -20.36
CA PRO A 155 -25.12 25.74 -21.14
C PRO A 155 -26.28 24.73 -21.03
N PRO A 156 -26.61 23.96 -22.08
CA PRO A 156 -27.62 22.90 -22.04
C PRO A 156 -27.09 21.65 -21.31
N ILE A 157 -26.71 21.80 -20.04
CA ILE A 157 -26.16 20.77 -19.16
C ILE A 157 -27.12 20.62 -17.97
N PRO A 158 -27.53 19.40 -17.58
CA PRO A 158 -28.40 19.19 -16.42
C PRO A 158 -27.85 19.86 -15.16
N GLY A 159 -28.72 20.58 -14.42
CA GLY A 159 -28.35 21.32 -13.21
C GLY A 159 -27.60 22.65 -13.42
N ALA A 160 -27.17 22.99 -14.65
CA ALA A 160 -26.41 24.23 -14.88
C ALA A 160 -27.25 25.51 -14.67
N MET A 161 -28.58 25.44 -14.81
CA MET A 161 -29.48 26.52 -14.46
C MET A 161 -29.58 26.69 -12.94
N ASP A 162 -29.75 25.58 -12.20
CA ASP A 162 -29.86 25.60 -10.74
C ASP A 162 -28.55 26.08 -10.09
N ALA A 163 -27.41 25.61 -10.57
CA ALA A 163 -26.09 26.10 -10.14
C ALA A 163 -25.90 27.59 -10.44
N ARG A 164 -26.41 28.09 -11.57
CA ARG A 164 -26.41 29.54 -11.90
C ARG A 164 -27.24 30.34 -10.91
N ILE A 165 -28.44 29.87 -10.59
CA ILE A 165 -29.36 30.54 -9.66
C ILE A 165 -28.78 30.53 -8.23
N ALA A 166 -28.29 29.38 -7.76
CA ALA A 166 -27.66 29.24 -6.44
C ALA A 166 -26.41 30.13 -6.28
N LEU A 167 -25.57 30.25 -7.32
CA LEU A 167 -24.43 31.17 -7.29
C LEU A 167 -24.87 32.64 -7.23
N LEU A 168 -25.94 33.01 -7.95
CA LEU A 168 -26.50 34.37 -7.91
C LEU A 168 -27.13 34.70 -6.55
N GLU A 169 -27.74 33.71 -5.88
CA GLU A 169 -28.22 33.84 -4.50
C GLU A 169 -27.05 34.01 -3.51
N LEU A 170 -25.95 33.27 -3.70
CA LEU A 170 -24.72 33.45 -2.92
C LEU A 170 -24.10 34.86 -3.02
N LEU A 171 -24.46 35.67 -4.01
CA LEU A 171 -24.03 37.08 -4.08
C LEU A 171 -24.68 37.96 -3.00
N TYR A 172 -25.80 37.51 -2.40
CA TYR A 172 -26.45 38.19 -1.28
C TYR A 172 -25.92 37.74 0.09
N THR A 173 -25.21 36.60 0.15
CA THR A 173 -24.77 35.96 1.39
C THR A 173 -23.24 36.00 1.53
N SER A 174 -22.73 36.40 2.69
CA SER A 174 -21.28 36.40 2.99
C SER A 174 -20.77 35.04 3.49
N ASP A 175 -21.67 34.18 3.96
CA ASP A 175 -21.37 32.84 4.43
C ASP A 175 -21.43 31.80 3.29
N LEU A 176 -20.28 31.55 2.67
CA LEU A 176 -20.12 30.49 1.69
C LEU A 176 -20.11 29.09 2.34
N ALA A 177 -19.86 28.98 3.65
CA ALA A 177 -19.61 27.71 4.33
C ALA A 177 -20.90 26.96 4.72
N SER A 178 -22.01 27.66 4.93
CA SER A 178 -23.34 27.01 5.09
C SER A 178 -23.96 26.55 3.76
N ALA A 179 -23.57 27.17 2.63
CA ALA A 179 -24.04 26.78 1.30
C ALA A 179 -23.19 25.65 0.70
N ILE A 180 -21.86 25.80 0.69
CA ILE A 180 -20.94 24.86 0.05
C ILE A 180 -20.52 23.79 1.08
N THR A 181 -21.45 22.88 1.34
CA THR A 181 -21.34 21.82 2.36
C THR A 181 -21.09 20.42 1.78
N THR A 182 -21.14 20.26 0.45
CA THR A 182 -20.93 18.97 -0.24
C THR A 182 -19.98 19.12 -1.42
N VAL A 183 -19.31 18.02 -1.78
CA VAL A 183 -18.39 17.99 -2.93
C VAL A 183 -19.12 18.27 -4.24
N SER A 184 -20.34 17.74 -4.45
CA SER A 184 -21.14 18.12 -5.62
C SER A 184 -21.40 19.61 -5.67
N ALA A 185 -21.90 20.24 -4.59
CA ALA A 185 -22.16 21.69 -4.58
C ALA A 185 -20.91 22.52 -4.96
N ALA A 186 -19.72 22.13 -4.48
CA ALA A 186 -18.46 22.77 -4.89
C ALA A 186 -18.12 22.54 -6.38
N LEU A 187 -18.28 21.31 -6.89
CA LEU A 187 -18.03 20.95 -8.29
C LEU A 187 -19.02 21.61 -9.27
N ASP A 188 -20.28 21.76 -8.84
CA ASP A 188 -21.37 22.27 -9.66
C ASP A 188 -21.35 23.82 -9.70
N LEU A 189 -20.90 24.48 -8.61
CA LEU A 189 -20.73 25.95 -8.53
C LEU A 189 -19.41 26.46 -9.12
N LEU A 190 -18.30 25.73 -8.97
CA LEU A 190 -16.96 26.21 -9.35
C LEU A 190 -16.82 26.68 -10.82
N PRO A 191 -17.34 25.96 -11.85
CA PRO A 191 -17.30 26.43 -13.24
C PRO A 191 -18.03 27.76 -13.42
N VAL A 192 -19.16 27.92 -12.76
CA VAL A 192 -20.00 29.13 -12.83
C VAL A 192 -19.34 30.29 -12.08
N ALA A 193 -18.69 30.01 -10.95
CA ALA A 193 -17.93 30.98 -10.16
C ALA A 193 -16.70 31.49 -10.94
N SER A 194 -16.03 30.62 -11.69
CA SER A 194 -14.94 30.98 -12.60
C SER A 194 -15.43 31.83 -13.77
N GLU A 195 -16.51 31.43 -14.46
CA GLU A 195 -17.09 32.18 -15.59
C GLU A 195 -17.51 33.62 -15.21
N LEU A 196 -18.13 33.79 -14.04
CA LEU A 196 -18.52 35.11 -13.53
C LEU A 196 -17.38 35.85 -12.79
N ILE A 197 -16.23 35.20 -12.63
CA ILE A 197 -15.04 35.72 -11.94
C ILE A 197 -15.40 36.18 -10.51
N PHE A 198 -15.94 35.24 -9.72
CA PHE A 198 -16.28 35.40 -8.31
C PHE A 198 -15.21 34.74 -7.42
N GLU A 199 -14.08 35.43 -7.30
CA GLU A 199 -12.85 34.99 -6.63
C GLU A 199 -13.08 34.31 -5.28
N ASP A 200 -13.88 34.91 -4.39
CA ASP A 200 -14.14 34.37 -3.04
C ASP A 200 -14.74 32.95 -3.10
N CYS A 201 -15.66 32.73 -4.06
CA CYS A 201 -16.35 31.46 -4.23
C CYS A 201 -15.47 30.43 -4.94
N VAL A 202 -14.72 30.83 -5.97
CA VAL A 202 -13.71 29.98 -6.61
C VAL A 202 -12.70 29.48 -5.57
N GLN A 203 -12.10 30.40 -4.80
CA GLN A 203 -11.12 30.05 -3.78
C GLN A 203 -11.73 29.22 -2.63
N PHE A 204 -12.99 29.45 -2.26
CA PHE A 204 -13.67 28.60 -1.28
C PHE A 204 -13.89 27.18 -1.83
N CYS A 205 -14.40 27.03 -3.06
CA CYS A 205 -14.62 25.74 -3.69
C CYS A 205 -13.32 24.93 -3.80
N LEU A 206 -12.22 25.56 -4.24
CA LEU A 206 -10.93 24.89 -4.38
C LEU A 206 -10.39 24.39 -3.03
N ARG A 207 -10.36 25.23 -1.99
CA ARG A 207 -9.95 24.82 -0.63
C ARG A 207 -10.88 23.77 -0.02
N PHE A 208 -12.19 23.84 -0.31
CA PHE A 208 -13.14 22.83 0.16
C PHE A 208 -12.83 21.48 -0.48
N LEU A 209 -12.67 21.43 -1.80
CA LEU A 209 -12.29 20.22 -2.54
C LEU A 209 -10.92 19.68 -2.08
N GLU A 210 -9.94 20.55 -1.84
CA GLU A 210 -8.63 20.21 -1.28
C GLU A 210 -8.72 19.58 0.12
N ALA A 211 -9.66 20.01 0.96
CA ALA A 211 -9.77 19.58 2.36
C ALA A 211 -10.58 18.29 2.60
N VAL A 212 -11.50 17.92 1.70
CA VAL A 212 -12.47 16.82 1.95
C VAL A 212 -12.18 15.53 1.17
N SER A 213 -12.67 14.40 1.65
CA SER A 213 -12.65 13.12 0.92
C SER A 213 -13.57 13.16 -0.31
N TRP A 214 -13.18 12.49 -1.38
CA TRP A 214 -14.01 12.31 -2.59
C TRP A 214 -14.43 10.85 -2.74
N THR A 215 -15.60 10.61 -3.33
CA THR A 215 -15.94 9.32 -3.94
C THR A 215 -15.28 9.18 -5.32
N GLN A 216 -15.30 7.97 -5.91
CA GLN A 216 -14.72 7.71 -7.24
C GLN A 216 -15.34 8.58 -8.35
N ASP A 217 -16.66 8.80 -8.30
CA ASP A 217 -17.38 9.63 -9.27
C ASP A 217 -17.05 11.13 -9.09
N GLU A 218 -16.81 11.56 -7.85
CA GLU A 218 -16.40 12.93 -7.53
C GLU A 218 -14.93 13.19 -7.89
N GLU A 219 -14.02 12.25 -7.64
CA GLU A 219 -12.63 12.32 -8.10
C GLU A 219 -12.57 12.42 -9.63
N THR A 220 -13.38 11.62 -10.34
CA THR A 220 -13.52 11.70 -11.80
C THR A 220 -13.98 13.09 -12.25
N ARG A 221 -14.90 13.74 -11.52
CA ARG A 221 -15.32 15.12 -11.79
C ARG A 221 -14.22 16.15 -11.46
N VAL A 222 -13.49 16.01 -10.35
CA VAL A 222 -12.34 16.88 -10.02
C VAL A 222 -11.28 16.83 -11.13
N LEU A 223 -10.92 15.62 -11.57
CA LEU A 223 -9.95 15.40 -12.66
C LEU A 223 -10.42 16.00 -14.00
N ALA A 224 -11.73 15.99 -14.27
CA ALA A 224 -12.31 16.63 -15.46
C ALA A 224 -12.33 18.17 -15.37
N LEU A 225 -12.37 18.76 -14.17
CA LEU A 225 -12.31 20.21 -13.99
C LEU A 225 -10.89 20.78 -14.07
N ILE A 226 -9.88 20.05 -13.59
CA ILE A 226 -8.48 20.52 -13.54
C ILE A 226 -7.96 21.15 -14.85
N PRO A 227 -8.21 20.60 -16.06
CA PRO A 227 -7.78 21.22 -17.33
C PRO A 227 -8.39 22.60 -17.66
N HIS A 228 -9.39 23.04 -16.89
CA HIS A 228 -10.10 24.31 -17.05
C HIS A 228 -9.71 25.36 -15.98
N LEU A 229 -8.87 24.99 -15.02
CA LEU A 229 -8.33 25.85 -13.97
C LEU A 229 -6.96 26.43 -14.40
N SER A 230 -6.54 27.53 -13.79
CA SER A 230 -5.15 28.00 -13.92
C SER A 230 -4.18 27.10 -13.13
N GLU A 231 -2.88 27.20 -13.42
CA GLU A 231 -1.85 26.38 -12.77
C GLU A 231 -1.83 26.56 -11.24
N ASP A 232 -1.96 27.79 -10.75
CA ASP A 232 -2.03 28.09 -9.30
C ASP A 232 -3.31 27.54 -8.64
N GLU A 233 -4.44 27.50 -9.35
CA GLU A 233 -5.72 26.95 -8.85
C GLU A 233 -5.75 25.42 -8.85
N ALA A 234 -5.17 24.81 -9.89
CA ALA A 234 -5.13 23.36 -10.06
C ALA A 234 -4.12 22.67 -9.13
N LYS A 235 -3.06 23.37 -8.73
CA LYS A 235 -1.87 22.86 -8.05
C LYS A 235 -2.17 21.94 -6.86
N ASP A 236 -2.95 22.42 -5.88
CA ASP A 236 -3.13 21.69 -4.62
C ASP A 236 -4.13 20.52 -4.77
N LEU A 237 -5.06 20.60 -5.73
CA LEU A 237 -5.87 19.47 -6.17
C LEU A 237 -5.03 18.42 -6.91
N MET A 238 -4.14 18.86 -7.80
CA MET A 238 -3.18 17.98 -8.50
C MET A 238 -2.23 17.29 -7.53
N ALA A 239 -1.80 17.95 -6.46
CA ALA A 239 -0.94 17.37 -5.43
C ALA A 239 -1.58 16.20 -4.68
N ARG A 240 -2.92 16.11 -4.63
CA ARG A 240 -3.64 14.96 -4.04
C ARG A 240 -3.65 13.71 -4.90
N VAL A 241 -3.54 13.85 -6.23
CA VAL A 241 -3.67 12.75 -7.22
C VAL A 241 -2.36 12.41 -7.94
N SER A 242 -1.39 13.33 -7.95
CA SER A 242 -0.12 13.19 -8.67
C SER A 242 0.90 12.39 -7.87
N GLY A 243 0.82 11.06 -7.96
CA GLY A 243 1.92 10.20 -7.56
C GLY A 243 3.17 10.45 -8.41
N ALA A 244 4.36 10.29 -7.83
CA ALA A 244 5.60 10.21 -8.60
C ALA A 244 5.57 8.99 -9.55
N PRO A 245 6.38 8.98 -10.65
CA PRO A 245 6.61 7.74 -11.40
C PRO A 245 7.04 6.61 -10.45
N ASP A 246 6.53 5.41 -10.71
CA ASP A 246 6.71 4.19 -9.90
C ASP A 246 6.22 4.27 -8.43
N SER A 247 5.55 5.35 -8.02
CA SER A 247 5.04 5.54 -6.65
C SER A 247 4.12 4.41 -6.18
N SER A 248 3.26 3.88 -7.05
CA SER A 248 2.40 2.73 -6.73
C SER A 248 3.18 1.44 -6.49
N GLU A 249 4.30 1.24 -7.18
CA GLU A 249 5.18 0.09 -6.98
C GLU A 249 5.92 0.20 -5.63
N GLU A 250 6.52 1.35 -5.33
CA GLU A 250 7.21 1.58 -4.06
C GLU A 250 6.25 1.57 -2.85
N MET A 251 5.01 2.05 -2.99
CA MET A 251 3.99 1.94 -1.93
C MET A 251 3.62 0.48 -1.64
N LEU A 252 3.40 -0.35 -2.65
CA LEU A 252 3.13 -1.77 -2.47
C LEU A 252 4.35 -2.51 -1.91
N TYR A 253 5.56 -2.19 -2.39
CA TYR A 253 6.80 -2.79 -1.89
C TYR A 253 7.07 -2.43 -0.43
N GLY A 254 6.89 -1.16 -0.06
CA GLY A 254 6.98 -0.67 1.32
C GLY A 254 5.96 -1.33 2.25
N LEU A 255 4.72 -1.53 1.79
CA LEU A 255 3.68 -2.25 2.53
C LEU A 255 4.06 -3.71 2.80
N ILE A 256 4.65 -4.39 1.82
CA ILE A 256 5.16 -5.77 1.95
C ILE A 256 6.33 -5.81 2.94
N LEU A 257 7.31 -4.90 2.85
CA LEU A 257 8.42 -4.83 3.80
C LEU A 257 7.96 -4.53 5.24
N ALA A 258 7.04 -3.58 5.43
CA ALA A 258 6.48 -3.26 6.73
C ALA A 258 5.81 -4.48 7.40
N VAL A 259 5.28 -5.40 6.58
CA VAL A 259 4.59 -6.62 7.04
C VAL A 259 5.53 -7.82 7.17
N THR A 260 6.52 -8.04 6.30
CA THR A 260 7.47 -9.15 6.45
C THR A 260 8.25 -9.01 7.75
N HIS A 261 8.92 -7.87 7.94
CA HIS A 261 9.81 -7.59 9.08
C HIS A 261 9.09 -7.53 10.44
N ASN A 262 7.77 -7.36 10.48
CA ASN A 262 6.99 -7.42 11.72
C ASN A 262 6.47 -8.84 12.02
N GLN A 263 7.05 -9.48 13.03
CA GLN A 263 6.73 -10.87 13.39
C GLN A 263 5.37 -11.04 14.07
N SER A 264 4.86 -10.01 14.77
CA SER A 264 3.65 -10.10 15.63
C SER A 264 2.34 -9.63 14.97
N MET A 265 2.21 -9.72 13.65
CA MET A 265 1.14 -9.08 12.88
C MET A 265 0.38 -10.03 11.94
N ALA A 266 -0.14 -11.15 12.46
CA ALA A 266 -0.90 -12.13 11.67
C ALA A 266 -2.15 -11.54 10.99
N PHE A 267 -2.89 -10.65 11.68
CA PHE A 267 -4.04 -9.96 11.10
C PHE A 267 -3.65 -8.99 9.98
N VAL A 268 -2.55 -8.24 10.12
CA VAL A 268 -2.05 -7.34 9.06
C VAL A 268 -1.52 -8.16 7.87
N LYS A 269 -0.94 -9.34 8.11
CA LYS A 269 -0.57 -10.30 7.05
C LYS A 269 -1.77 -10.77 6.23
N ALA A 270 -2.92 -11.00 6.86
CA ALA A 270 -4.17 -11.29 6.17
C ALA A 270 -4.75 -10.04 5.47
N PHE A 271 -4.67 -8.86 6.09
CA PHE A 271 -5.15 -7.59 5.51
C PHE A 271 -4.36 -7.19 4.26
N VAL A 272 -3.03 -7.28 4.27
CA VAL A 272 -2.21 -6.99 3.08
C VAL A 272 -2.38 -8.07 2.01
N ALA A 273 -2.57 -9.34 2.38
CA ALA A 273 -2.96 -10.36 1.40
C ALA A 273 -4.33 -10.06 0.74
N LYS A 274 -5.28 -9.48 1.49
CA LYS A 274 -6.55 -8.97 0.94
C LYS A 274 -6.30 -7.80 -0.02
N LEU A 275 -5.53 -6.79 0.39
CA LEU A 275 -5.22 -5.62 -0.46
C LEU A 275 -4.52 -6.02 -1.77
N LEU A 276 -3.51 -6.90 -1.73
CA LEU A 276 -2.80 -7.38 -2.92
C LEU A 276 -3.70 -8.17 -3.89
N ARG A 277 -4.75 -8.82 -3.39
CA ARG A 277 -5.75 -9.55 -4.20
C ARG A 277 -6.80 -8.62 -4.81
N GLU A 278 -7.06 -7.49 -4.19
CA GLU A 278 -8.09 -6.51 -4.59
C GLU A 278 -7.48 -5.28 -5.29
N PHE A 279 -6.17 -5.31 -5.56
CA PHE A 279 -5.44 -4.27 -6.30
C PHE A 279 -5.66 -4.38 -7.83
N GLY A 280 -5.82 -3.24 -8.51
CA GLY A 280 -6.33 -3.18 -9.88
C GLY A 280 -5.40 -3.67 -11.00
N SER A 281 -4.08 -3.79 -10.76
CA SER A 281 -3.12 -4.35 -11.74
C SER A 281 -2.40 -5.56 -11.15
N ARG A 282 -2.56 -6.71 -11.82
CA ARG A 282 -1.89 -7.95 -11.44
C ARG A 282 -0.40 -7.92 -11.78
N GLU A 283 -0.02 -7.22 -12.84
CA GLU A 283 1.36 -7.06 -13.29
C GLU A 283 2.19 -6.27 -12.26
N LEU A 284 1.61 -5.23 -11.66
CA LEU A 284 2.25 -4.51 -10.54
C LEU A 284 2.43 -5.42 -9.33
N VAL A 285 1.39 -6.17 -8.93
CA VAL A 285 1.48 -7.12 -7.81
C VAL A 285 2.54 -8.21 -8.08
N GLU A 286 2.60 -8.76 -9.29
CA GLU A 286 3.59 -9.75 -9.70
C GLU A 286 5.02 -9.20 -9.61
N ARG A 287 5.30 -8.04 -10.23
CA ARG A 287 6.64 -7.41 -10.18
C ARG A 287 7.08 -7.07 -8.76
N VAL A 288 6.19 -6.56 -7.91
CA VAL A 288 6.50 -6.24 -6.50
C VAL A 288 6.75 -7.50 -5.68
N MET A 289 5.94 -8.55 -5.87
CA MET A 289 6.12 -9.81 -5.15
C MET A 289 7.41 -10.53 -5.57
N ASP A 290 7.75 -10.52 -6.86
CA ASP A 290 9.03 -11.04 -7.37
C ASP A 290 10.22 -10.25 -6.80
N ARG A 291 10.17 -8.92 -6.80
CA ARG A 291 11.21 -8.05 -6.22
C ARG A 291 11.41 -8.33 -4.72
N ALA A 292 10.33 -8.49 -3.97
CA ALA A 292 10.36 -8.85 -2.55
C ALA A 292 10.91 -10.26 -2.32
N PHE A 293 10.51 -11.25 -3.13
CA PHE A 293 11.05 -12.60 -3.09
C PHE A 293 12.54 -12.63 -3.39
N GLN A 294 12.98 -12.03 -4.51
CA GLN A 294 14.38 -11.99 -4.94
C GLN A 294 15.27 -11.31 -3.90
N THR A 295 14.85 -10.16 -3.35
CA THR A 295 15.63 -9.42 -2.35
C THR A 295 15.73 -10.20 -1.04
N THR A 296 14.62 -10.77 -0.55
CA THR A 296 14.62 -11.61 0.65
C THR A 296 15.43 -12.89 0.45
N PHE A 297 15.37 -13.49 -0.74
CA PHE A 297 16.08 -14.73 -1.05
C PHE A 297 17.58 -14.50 -1.18
N LYS A 298 18.00 -13.41 -1.83
CA LYS A 298 19.39 -12.98 -1.89
C LYS A 298 20.02 -12.90 -0.49
N VAL A 299 19.35 -12.25 0.47
CA VAL A 299 19.83 -12.15 1.87
C VAL A 299 19.96 -13.51 2.55
N VAL A 300 19.10 -14.49 2.24
CA VAL A 300 19.24 -15.87 2.74
C VAL A 300 20.40 -16.61 2.06
N LYS A 301 20.65 -16.38 0.77
CA LYS A 301 21.78 -16.97 0.04
C LYS A 301 23.11 -16.45 0.59
N GLU A 302 23.28 -15.12 0.66
CA GLU A 302 24.49 -14.45 1.18
C GLU A 302 24.79 -14.87 2.63
N ALA A 303 23.78 -14.93 3.50
CA ALA A 303 23.97 -15.36 4.89
C ALA A 303 24.38 -16.84 5.04
N MET A 304 23.92 -17.74 4.15
CA MET A 304 24.35 -19.15 4.17
C MET A 304 25.72 -19.37 3.50
N GLU A 305 26.06 -18.57 2.49
CA GLU A 305 27.40 -18.53 1.89
C GLU A 305 28.44 -18.08 2.93
N GLU A 306 28.23 -16.94 3.60
CA GLU A 306 29.14 -16.49 4.67
C GLU A 306 29.23 -17.50 5.83
N TYR A 307 28.10 -18.06 6.30
CA TYR A 307 28.10 -19.05 7.38
C TYR A 307 28.94 -20.30 7.05
N THR A 308 28.93 -20.74 5.78
CA THR A 308 29.65 -21.94 5.33
C THR A 308 31.00 -21.65 4.68
N SER A 309 31.41 -20.38 4.62
CA SER A 309 32.72 -19.96 4.11
C SER A 309 33.84 -20.51 5.01
N PRO A 310 34.99 -20.96 4.45
CA PRO A 310 36.14 -21.36 5.25
C PRO A 310 36.68 -20.14 6.01
N GLY A 311 36.59 -20.17 7.35
CA GLY A 311 36.89 -19.03 8.20
C GLY A 311 38.24 -18.36 7.91
N VAL A 312 38.18 -17.13 7.40
CA VAL A 312 39.35 -16.25 7.26
C VAL A 312 39.92 -15.98 8.66
N ARG A 313 41.26 -15.85 8.78
CA ARG A 313 41.97 -15.68 10.06
C ARG A 313 41.50 -14.46 10.86
N GLY A 314 40.49 -14.64 11.71
CA GLY A 314 40.04 -13.72 12.75
C GLY A 314 40.15 -14.35 14.15
N ASN A 315 39.67 -13.66 15.18
CA ASN A 315 39.58 -14.26 16.51
C ASN A 315 38.44 -15.30 16.55
N HIS A 316 38.56 -16.32 17.42
CA HIS A 316 37.59 -17.43 17.46
C HIS A 316 36.19 -16.92 17.83
N ASP A 317 36.10 -16.13 18.90
CA ASP A 317 34.85 -15.58 19.43
C ASP A 317 34.14 -14.65 18.42
N GLU A 318 34.92 -13.87 17.66
CA GLU A 318 34.42 -12.99 16.60
C GLU A 318 33.81 -13.80 15.45
N THR A 319 34.52 -14.86 15.03
CA THR A 319 34.07 -15.77 13.96
C THR A 319 32.77 -16.48 14.37
N GLU A 320 32.69 -16.98 15.61
CA GLU A 320 31.50 -17.65 16.12
C GLU A 320 30.31 -16.67 16.32
N ALA A 321 30.58 -15.40 16.65
CA ALA A 321 29.55 -14.35 16.71
C ALA A 321 28.98 -14.02 15.33
N ILE A 322 29.83 -13.87 14.30
CA ILE A 322 29.41 -13.62 12.91
C ILE A 322 28.57 -14.79 12.39
N GLN A 323 29.01 -16.03 12.62
CA GLN A 323 28.25 -17.24 12.25
C GLN A 323 26.85 -17.29 12.90
N ARG A 324 26.71 -16.90 14.17
CA ARG A 324 25.39 -16.79 14.83
C ARG A 324 24.51 -15.72 14.19
N ILE A 325 25.07 -14.53 13.89
CA ILE A 325 24.33 -13.45 13.21
C ILE A 325 23.81 -13.93 11.86
N ASN A 326 24.65 -14.58 11.06
CA ASN A 326 24.26 -15.06 9.73
C ASN A 326 23.21 -16.17 9.78
N LEU A 327 23.32 -17.12 10.72
CA LEU A 327 22.25 -18.10 10.98
C LEU A 327 20.92 -17.43 11.40
N HIS A 328 20.94 -16.40 12.24
CA HIS A 328 19.73 -15.66 12.62
C HIS A 328 19.15 -14.83 11.46
N THR A 329 19.99 -14.26 10.60
CA THR A 329 19.60 -13.55 9.38
C THR A 329 18.93 -14.50 8.38
N ALA A 330 19.54 -15.65 8.11
CA ALA A 330 18.98 -16.69 7.26
C ALA A 330 17.65 -17.24 7.82
N MET A 331 17.58 -17.50 9.13
CA MET A 331 16.35 -17.96 9.81
C MET A 331 15.22 -16.93 9.76
N THR A 332 15.52 -15.64 9.92
CA THR A 332 14.52 -14.58 9.92
C THR A 332 13.98 -14.35 8.51
N ASN A 333 14.86 -14.19 7.53
CA ASN A 333 14.45 -14.00 6.14
C ASN A 333 13.85 -15.29 5.53
N GLY A 334 14.22 -16.47 6.00
CA GLY A 334 13.52 -17.72 5.69
C GLY A 334 12.05 -17.71 6.09
N LYS A 335 11.68 -17.13 7.25
CA LYS A 335 10.27 -16.93 7.64
C LYS A 335 9.56 -15.94 6.72
N HIS A 336 10.27 -14.90 6.26
CA HIS A 336 9.73 -13.93 5.31
C HIS A 336 9.48 -14.59 3.94
N LEU A 337 10.41 -15.39 3.44
CA LEU A 337 10.26 -16.20 2.22
C LEU A 337 9.08 -17.15 2.30
N LEU A 338 8.90 -17.87 3.42
CA LEU A 338 7.76 -18.77 3.58
C LEU A 338 6.43 -18.03 3.43
N TRP A 339 6.29 -16.85 4.05
CA TRP A 339 5.10 -16.03 3.89
C TRP A 339 4.93 -15.53 2.45
N LEU A 340 6.00 -15.02 1.83
CA LEU A 340 5.99 -14.52 0.44
C LEU A 340 5.57 -15.63 -0.55
N VAL A 341 6.20 -16.80 -0.47
CA VAL A 341 5.88 -18.00 -1.28
C VAL A 341 4.40 -18.36 -1.15
N GLU A 342 3.86 -18.39 0.07
CA GLU A 342 2.43 -18.65 0.27
C GLU A 342 1.53 -17.58 -0.34
N ARG A 343 1.89 -16.29 -0.20
CA ARG A 343 1.14 -15.19 -0.85
C ARG A 343 1.19 -15.31 -2.38
N MET A 344 2.35 -15.61 -2.96
CA MET A 344 2.54 -15.75 -4.42
C MET A 344 1.73 -16.93 -4.98
N ILE A 345 1.66 -18.06 -4.26
CA ILE A 345 0.87 -19.23 -4.64
C ILE A 345 -0.64 -18.93 -4.57
N GLU A 346 -1.10 -18.19 -3.56
CA GLU A 346 -2.50 -17.76 -3.43
C GLU A 346 -2.89 -16.72 -4.50
N LEU A 347 -2.01 -15.75 -4.78
CA LEU A 347 -2.20 -14.69 -5.79
C LEU A 347 -1.94 -15.15 -7.23
N ARG A 348 -1.47 -16.39 -7.44
CA ARG A 348 -1.11 -16.97 -8.75
C ARG A 348 -0.02 -16.17 -9.50
N VAL A 349 1.02 -15.75 -8.78
CA VAL A 349 2.18 -14.97 -9.30
C VAL A 349 3.50 -15.59 -8.80
N ALA A 350 3.64 -16.91 -8.98
CA ALA A 350 4.71 -17.72 -8.38
C ALA A 350 5.62 -18.44 -9.39
N GLU A 351 5.45 -18.21 -10.69
CA GLU A 351 6.21 -18.94 -11.73
C GLU A 351 7.70 -18.56 -11.72
N SER A 352 8.00 -17.25 -11.69
CA SER A 352 9.33 -16.69 -11.47
C SER A 352 9.99 -17.24 -10.20
N ALA A 353 9.24 -17.29 -9.08
CA ALA A 353 9.74 -17.81 -7.81
C ALA A 353 10.07 -19.31 -7.86
N VAL A 354 9.25 -20.13 -8.53
CA VAL A 354 9.58 -21.56 -8.76
C VAL A 354 10.85 -21.70 -9.61
N LYS A 355 10.99 -20.88 -10.67
CA LYS A 355 12.19 -20.88 -11.50
C LYS A 355 13.43 -20.49 -10.67
N GLU A 356 13.44 -19.32 -10.05
CA GLU A 356 14.55 -18.83 -9.23
C GLU A 356 14.89 -19.83 -8.10
N TRP A 357 13.90 -20.43 -7.41
CA TRP A 357 14.15 -21.45 -6.37
C TRP A 357 14.76 -22.77 -6.91
N SER A 358 14.58 -23.05 -8.20
CA SER A 358 15.10 -24.27 -8.84
C SER A 358 16.53 -24.15 -9.37
N GLU A 359 17.04 -22.94 -9.64
CA GLU A 359 18.30 -22.72 -10.36
C GLU A 359 19.47 -22.36 -9.42
N GLN A 360 19.60 -23.04 -8.27
CA GLN A 360 20.45 -22.61 -7.13
C GLN A 360 21.44 -23.67 -6.61
N PRO A 361 22.31 -24.26 -7.47
CA PRO A 361 23.20 -25.35 -7.08
C PRO A 361 24.27 -24.98 -6.05
N ALA A 362 24.69 -23.71 -6.00
CA ALA A 362 25.63 -23.23 -4.97
C ALA A 362 24.97 -23.21 -3.59
N PHE A 363 23.87 -22.46 -3.46
CA PHE A 363 23.09 -22.36 -2.23
C PHE A 363 22.65 -23.72 -1.68
N THR A 364 22.20 -24.66 -2.53
CA THR A 364 21.81 -26.00 -2.05
C THR A 364 23.02 -26.87 -1.66
N ALA A 365 24.22 -26.65 -2.21
CA ALA A 365 25.46 -27.24 -1.73
C ALA A 365 25.89 -26.65 -0.38
N ASP A 366 25.65 -25.35 -0.15
CA ASP A 366 25.95 -24.68 1.11
C ASP A 366 24.96 -25.09 2.20
N LEU A 367 23.66 -25.23 1.90
CA LEU A 367 22.69 -25.87 2.81
C LEU A 367 23.11 -27.30 3.18
N GLN A 368 23.60 -28.10 2.23
CA GLN A 368 24.13 -29.43 2.53
C GLN A 368 25.37 -29.40 3.42
N ARG A 369 26.26 -28.42 3.26
CA ARG A 369 27.45 -28.25 4.11
C ARG A 369 27.04 -27.82 5.52
N ALA A 370 26.20 -26.79 5.62
CA ALA A 370 25.66 -26.26 6.86
C ALA A 370 24.90 -27.30 7.69
N PHE A 371 24.04 -28.10 7.06
CA PHE A 371 23.16 -29.04 7.77
C PHE A 371 23.81 -30.40 8.06
N ARG A 372 25.00 -30.68 7.51
CA ARG A 372 25.87 -31.81 7.91
C ARG A 372 26.60 -31.53 9.22
N ASP A 373 26.95 -30.28 9.49
CA ASP A 373 27.36 -29.81 10.82
C ASP A 373 26.15 -29.87 11.77
N ASP A 374 26.41 -29.92 13.08
CA ASP A 374 25.40 -29.87 14.14
C ASP A 374 25.32 -28.49 14.83
N ALA A 375 26.28 -27.58 14.59
CA ALA A 375 26.37 -26.28 15.26
C ALA A 375 25.08 -25.43 15.18
N TRP A 376 24.39 -25.43 14.03
CA TRP A 376 23.13 -24.70 13.83
C TRP A 376 21.99 -25.15 14.75
N ARG A 377 22.00 -26.39 15.26
CA ARG A 377 20.90 -26.96 16.07
C ARG A 377 20.65 -26.20 17.36
N ASN A 378 21.70 -25.65 17.96
CA ASN A 378 21.62 -24.91 19.22
C ASN A 378 21.31 -23.41 19.02
N ILE A 379 21.32 -22.93 17.77
CA ILE A 379 21.19 -21.51 17.40
C ILE A 379 19.85 -21.26 16.69
N VAL A 380 19.56 -22.04 15.65
CA VAL A 380 18.34 -21.94 14.81
C VAL A 380 17.80 -23.32 14.41
N PRO A 381 17.34 -24.15 15.37
CA PRO A 381 16.86 -25.53 15.10
C PRO A 381 15.68 -25.65 14.12
N SER A 382 15.04 -24.54 13.78
CA SER A 382 13.93 -24.47 12.81
C SER A 382 14.34 -24.00 11.41
N LEU A 383 15.60 -23.64 11.17
CA LEU A 383 16.07 -23.16 9.85
C LEU A 383 15.84 -24.20 8.73
N PRO A 384 16.23 -25.49 8.87
CA PRO A 384 15.97 -26.47 7.83
C PRO A 384 14.47 -26.69 7.57
N SER A 385 13.63 -26.70 8.60
CA SER A 385 12.18 -26.93 8.43
C SER A 385 11.44 -25.72 7.86
N VAL A 386 11.99 -24.50 7.97
CA VAL A 386 11.47 -23.32 7.27
C VAL A 386 11.82 -23.38 5.78
N LEU A 387 13.08 -23.63 5.41
CA LEU A 387 13.49 -23.70 3.99
C LEU A 387 12.83 -24.89 3.28
N LEU A 388 12.70 -26.05 3.94
CA LEU A 388 11.98 -27.20 3.39
C LEU A 388 10.46 -26.97 3.32
N ARG A 389 9.87 -26.07 4.12
CA ARG A 389 8.48 -25.63 3.91
C ARG A 389 8.32 -24.71 2.70
N CYS A 390 9.26 -23.80 2.45
CA CYS A 390 9.29 -23.03 1.20
C CYS A 390 9.34 -23.98 -0.01
N THR A 391 10.23 -24.97 0.03
CA THR A 391 10.32 -26.02 -0.99
C THR A 391 9.01 -26.80 -1.10
N SER A 392 8.46 -27.34 -0.01
CA SER A 392 7.18 -28.11 0.01
C SER A 392 6.04 -27.31 -0.62
N ARG A 393 5.88 -26.03 -0.27
CA ARG A 393 4.86 -25.14 -0.86
C ARG A 393 5.02 -25.02 -2.38
N LEU A 394 6.24 -24.78 -2.87
CA LEU A 394 6.54 -24.64 -4.30
C LEU A 394 6.37 -25.97 -5.05
N VAL A 395 6.94 -27.08 -4.53
CA VAL A 395 6.85 -28.39 -5.20
C VAL A 395 5.43 -28.94 -5.22
N ASN A 396 4.63 -28.73 -4.17
CA ASN A 396 3.22 -29.13 -4.19
C ASN A 396 2.41 -28.29 -5.18
N ALA A 397 2.67 -26.98 -5.27
CA ALA A 397 1.99 -26.12 -6.25
C ALA A 397 2.30 -26.50 -7.71
N VAL A 398 3.54 -26.92 -7.99
CA VAL A 398 3.96 -27.49 -9.29
C VAL A 398 3.35 -28.87 -9.53
N ALA A 399 3.43 -29.78 -8.55
CA ALA A 399 2.96 -31.17 -8.69
C ALA A 399 1.43 -31.29 -8.78
N ALA A 400 0.69 -30.31 -8.25
CA ALA A 400 -0.75 -30.17 -8.43
C ALA A 400 -1.16 -29.45 -9.73
N GLY A 401 -0.20 -29.02 -10.56
CA GLY A 401 -0.45 -28.29 -11.81
C GLY A 401 -0.94 -26.85 -11.61
N THR A 402 -0.89 -26.30 -10.39
CA THR A 402 -1.31 -24.91 -10.11
C THR A 402 -0.25 -23.87 -10.47
N ILE A 403 0.99 -24.29 -10.68
CA ILE A 403 2.05 -23.54 -11.35
C ILE A 403 2.60 -24.43 -12.46
N LEU A 404 2.60 -23.95 -13.70
CA LEU A 404 3.06 -24.70 -14.86
C LEU A 404 4.46 -24.22 -15.26
N VAL A 405 5.48 -25.03 -15.02
CA VAL A 405 6.87 -24.73 -15.39
C VAL A 405 7.46 -25.79 -16.30
N ALA A 406 8.41 -25.39 -17.15
CA ALA A 406 9.09 -26.27 -18.11
C ALA A 406 9.75 -27.49 -17.45
N ALA A 407 9.88 -28.59 -18.21
CA ALA A 407 10.41 -29.85 -17.69
C ALA A 407 11.82 -29.72 -17.07
N GLN A 408 12.67 -28.81 -17.60
CA GLN A 408 13.99 -28.54 -17.05
C GLN A 408 13.94 -27.83 -15.69
N VAL A 409 13.00 -26.91 -15.47
CA VAL A 409 12.75 -26.30 -14.15
C VAL A 409 12.30 -27.38 -13.16
N ARG A 410 11.37 -28.25 -13.57
CA ARG A 410 10.91 -29.39 -12.75
C ARG A 410 12.06 -30.36 -12.42
N LYS A 411 12.96 -30.63 -13.37
CA LYS A 411 14.16 -31.47 -13.15
C LYS A 411 15.11 -30.84 -12.13
N LYS A 412 15.52 -29.58 -12.33
CA LYS A 412 16.43 -28.86 -11.42
C LYS A 412 15.86 -28.75 -10.00
N LEU A 413 14.57 -28.42 -9.89
CA LEU A 413 13.86 -28.28 -8.61
C LEU A 413 13.92 -29.55 -7.76
N VAL A 414 13.85 -30.74 -8.38
CA VAL A 414 14.08 -32.00 -7.68
C VAL A 414 15.58 -32.23 -7.44
N LYS A 415 16.41 -32.09 -8.48
CA LYS A 415 17.84 -32.41 -8.47
C LYS A 415 18.62 -31.68 -7.37
N ASP A 416 18.37 -30.38 -7.20
CA ASP A 416 19.16 -29.54 -6.31
C ASP A 416 18.66 -29.62 -4.86
N TRP A 417 17.35 -29.87 -4.65
CA TRP A 417 16.75 -29.93 -3.31
C TRP A 417 16.63 -31.34 -2.70
N LEU A 418 16.66 -32.40 -3.51
CA LEU A 418 16.67 -33.79 -3.04
C LEU A 418 17.87 -34.08 -2.11
N PRO A 419 19.13 -33.68 -2.41
CA PRO A 419 20.25 -33.83 -1.50
C PRO A 419 20.10 -33.06 -0.17
N VAL A 420 19.45 -31.89 -0.19
CA VAL A 420 19.18 -31.09 1.02
C VAL A 420 18.18 -31.83 1.94
N LEU A 421 17.11 -32.39 1.36
CA LEU A 421 16.13 -33.21 2.09
C LEU A 421 16.79 -34.42 2.76
N ILE A 422 17.66 -35.14 2.05
CA ILE A 422 18.35 -36.34 2.57
C ILE A 422 19.20 -35.97 3.80
N VAL A 423 20.05 -34.94 3.71
CA VAL A 423 20.86 -34.47 4.85
C VAL A 423 19.97 -34.09 6.04
N CYS A 424 18.85 -33.40 5.80
CA CYS A 424 17.92 -32.99 6.86
C CYS A 424 17.15 -34.16 7.50
N LYS A 425 16.91 -35.25 6.76
CA LYS A 425 16.29 -36.49 7.23
C LYS A 425 17.25 -37.27 8.12
N ASP A 426 18.45 -37.55 7.60
CA ASP A 426 19.47 -38.36 8.28
C ASP A 426 19.90 -37.72 9.61
N ASN A 427 20.21 -36.43 9.61
CA ASN A 427 20.65 -35.74 10.82
C ASN A 427 19.53 -35.55 11.86
N ASN A 428 18.24 -35.61 11.49
CA ASN A 428 17.11 -35.59 12.44
C ASN A 428 16.66 -36.98 12.90
N ALA A 429 17.50 -38.02 12.77
CA ALA A 429 17.27 -39.32 13.38
C ALA A 429 17.34 -39.33 14.93
N SER A 430 17.70 -38.21 15.58
CA SER A 430 17.67 -38.05 17.04
C SER A 430 16.23 -38.13 17.59
N PRO A 431 15.96 -38.90 18.67
CA PRO A 431 14.60 -39.15 19.15
C PRO A 431 13.87 -37.92 19.74
N LEU A 432 14.53 -36.76 19.82
CA LEU A 432 14.02 -35.54 20.46
C LEU A 432 13.24 -34.58 19.54
N THR A 433 13.26 -34.77 18.21
CA THR A 433 12.63 -33.84 17.24
C THR A 433 11.64 -34.50 16.24
N PRO A 434 10.64 -35.29 16.72
CA PRO A 434 9.75 -36.06 15.83
C PRO A 434 8.80 -35.24 14.92
N SER A 435 8.67 -33.92 15.13
CA SER A 435 7.61 -33.11 14.50
C SER A 435 7.78 -32.82 13.00
N ASN A 436 8.98 -32.98 12.43
CA ASN A 436 9.23 -32.71 11.01
C ASN A 436 9.02 -33.93 10.09
N LYS A 437 8.82 -35.14 10.64
CA LYS A 437 8.59 -36.37 9.85
C LYS A 437 7.53 -36.24 8.74
N PRO A 438 6.32 -35.67 8.96
CA PRO A 438 5.33 -35.54 7.88
C PRO A 438 5.76 -34.58 6.76
N LEU A 439 6.57 -33.55 7.05
CA LEU A 439 7.11 -32.65 6.03
C LEU A 439 8.12 -33.38 5.12
N TYR A 440 8.88 -34.33 5.68
CA TYR A 440 9.82 -35.12 4.89
C TYR A 440 9.08 -36.11 3.98
N LEU A 441 8.07 -36.82 4.47
CA LEU A 441 7.25 -37.72 3.63
C LEU A 441 6.50 -36.96 2.51
N ASP A 442 5.89 -35.81 2.82
CA ASP A 442 5.26 -34.93 1.81
C ASP A 442 6.23 -34.55 0.69
N LEU A 443 7.47 -34.19 1.03
CA LEU A 443 8.51 -33.86 0.07
C LEU A 443 9.00 -35.08 -0.73
N GLU A 444 9.19 -36.24 -0.09
CA GLU A 444 9.56 -37.48 -0.80
C GLU A 444 8.49 -37.89 -1.82
N GLU A 445 7.23 -37.97 -1.40
CA GLU A 445 6.10 -38.26 -2.29
C GLU A 445 5.97 -37.24 -3.42
N THR A 446 6.12 -35.95 -3.11
CA THR A 446 5.92 -34.88 -4.09
C THR A 446 7.08 -34.77 -5.06
N PHE A 447 8.32 -35.03 -4.64
CA PHE A 447 9.44 -35.18 -5.57
C PHE A 447 9.23 -36.39 -6.50
N LEU A 448 8.80 -37.54 -5.99
CA LEU A 448 8.47 -38.70 -6.83
C LEU A 448 7.31 -38.39 -7.81
N ARG A 449 6.31 -37.62 -7.37
CA ARG A 449 5.22 -37.12 -8.22
C ARG A 449 5.75 -36.23 -9.34
N ILE A 450 6.65 -35.28 -9.06
CA ILE A 450 7.30 -34.43 -10.07
C ILE A 450 8.19 -35.25 -11.01
N ILE A 451 8.98 -36.20 -10.51
CA ILE A 451 9.81 -37.09 -11.32
C ILE A 451 8.94 -37.86 -12.32
N SER A 452 7.73 -38.28 -11.92
CA SER A 452 6.74 -38.90 -12.81
C SER A 452 6.17 -37.96 -13.90
N THR A 453 6.61 -36.70 -13.98
CA THR A 453 6.29 -35.75 -15.07
C THR A 453 7.47 -35.47 -16.01
N LEU A 454 8.62 -36.11 -15.82
CA LEU A 454 9.85 -35.85 -16.57
C LEU A 454 10.05 -36.84 -17.74
N PRO A 455 10.88 -36.48 -18.75
CA PRO A 455 11.38 -37.42 -19.75
C PRO A 455 12.05 -38.66 -19.14
N MET A 456 12.05 -39.78 -19.85
CA MET A 456 12.55 -41.07 -19.34
C MET A 456 13.99 -41.02 -18.78
N PRO A 457 14.99 -40.39 -19.44
CA PRO A 457 16.36 -40.33 -18.91
C PRO A 457 16.46 -39.46 -17.64
N ASP A 458 15.74 -38.33 -17.62
CA ASP A 458 15.70 -37.42 -16.48
C ASP A 458 15.04 -38.08 -15.26
N ALA A 459 14.00 -38.89 -15.49
CA ALA A 459 13.36 -39.67 -14.44
C ALA A 459 14.26 -40.79 -13.90
N GLN A 460 15.02 -41.45 -14.78
CA GLN A 460 16.00 -42.47 -14.37
C GLN A 460 17.12 -41.88 -13.50
N GLU A 461 17.69 -40.73 -13.89
CA GLU A 461 18.74 -40.03 -13.14
C GLU A 461 18.31 -39.73 -11.69
N LEU A 462 17.05 -39.33 -11.49
CA LEU A 462 16.53 -38.90 -10.20
C LEU A 462 15.98 -40.05 -9.35
N LEU A 463 15.32 -41.05 -9.94
CA LEU A 463 14.83 -42.23 -9.20
C LEU A 463 15.98 -43.02 -8.56
N GLN A 464 17.13 -43.10 -9.23
CA GLN A 464 18.33 -43.72 -8.66
C GLN A 464 18.82 -43.00 -7.39
N GLN A 465 18.65 -41.68 -7.31
CA GLN A 465 19.00 -40.88 -6.12
C GLN A 465 17.96 -41.07 -5.01
N CYS A 466 16.68 -41.20 -5.34
CA CYS A 466 15.60 -41.47 -4.38
C CYS A 466 15.68 -42.84 -3.67
N LEU A 467 16.55 -43.76 -4.11
CA LEU A 467 16.84 -45.00 -3.37
C LEU A 467 17.37 -44.73 -1.95
N SER A 468 17.98 -43.57 -1.72
CA SER A 468 18.39 -43.11 -0.38
C SER A 468 17.24 -42.98 0.62
N PHE A 469 15.98 -42.85 0.17
CA PHE A 469 14.83 -42.77 1.07
C PHE A 469 14.62 -44.06 1.87
N SER A 470 15.04 -45.21 1.34
CA SER A 470 14.91 -46.55 1.92
C SER A 470 15.90 -46.80 3.08
N THR A 471 15.84 -45.97 4.13
CA THR A 471 16.89 -45.83 5.15
C THR A 471 17.04 -47.00 6.15
N ARG A 472 16.27 -48.11 6.01
CA ARG A 472 16.54 -49.44 6.63
C ARG A 472 15.54 -50.55 6.29
N ASN A 473 14.31 -50.22 5.89
CA ASN A 473 13.23 -51.19 5.67
C ASN A 473 12.44 -50.83 4.39
N VAL A 474 11.92 -51.84 3.69
CA VAL A 474 11.15 -51.66 2.44
C VAL A 474 9.70 -51.26 2.73
N GLU A 475 9.10 -51.80 3.79
CA GLU A 475 7.73 -51.47 4.21
C GLU A 475 7.58 -50.00 4.64
N ASP A 476 8.69 -49.33 4.99
CA ASP A 476 8.72 -47.92 5.37
C ASP A 476 8.61 -46.97 4.16
N CYS A 477 8.62 -47.47 2.91
CA CYS A 477 8.69 -46.66 1.68
C CYS A 477 7.74 -47.10 0.54
N PRO A 478 6.41 -47.25 0.76
CA PRO A 478 5.45 -47.67 -0.27
C PRO A 478 5.31 -46.65 -1.43
N HIS A 479 5.56 -45.37 -1.17
CA HIS A 479 5.62 -44.30 -2.18
C HIS A 479 6.75 -44.53 -3.20
N LEU A 480 7.92 -44.92 -2.72
CA LEU A 480 9.08 -45.23 -3.57
C LEU A 480 8.80 -46.44 -4.47
N VAL A 481 8.23 -47.52 -3.92
CA VAL A 481 7.81 -48.71 -4.67
C VAL A 481 6.79 -48.34 -5.76
N THR A 482 5.82 -47.48 -5.43
CA THR A 482 4.80 -46.99 -6.38
C THR A 482 5.41 -46.17 -7.52
N ALA A 483 6.41 -45.34 -7.23
CA ALA A 483 7.13 -44.56 -8.23
C ALA A 483 7.96 -45.44 -9.19
N PHE A 484 8.72 -46.40 -8.66
CA PHE A 484 9.46 -47.36 -9.49
C PHE A 484 8.53 -48.22 -10.35
N ASN A 485 7.43 -48.73 -9.81
CA ASN A 485 6.41 -49.48 -10.58
C ASN A 485 5.77 -48.62 -11.69
N THR A 486 5.64 -47.31 -11.47
CA THR A 486 5.16 -46.36 -12.50
C THR A 486 6.22 -46.12 -13.58
N TRP A 487 7.49 -46.00 -13.21
CA TRP A 487 8.61 -45.83 -14.14
C TRP A 487 8.84 -47.07 -15.00
N PHE A 488 8.93 -48.26 -14.39
CA PHE A 488 9.08 -49.54 -15.11
C PHE A 488 7.94 -49.74 -16.13
N ARG A 489 6.68 -49.53 -15.73
CA ARG A 489 5.52 -49.63 -16.63
C ARG A 489 5.67 -48.76 -17.88
N ARG A 490 6.16 -47.52 -17.71
CA ARG A 490 6.39 -46.59 -18.82
C ARG A 490 7.58 -47.00 -19.69
N ALA A 491 8.66 -47.51 -19.08
CA ALA A 491 9.82 -48.03 -19.80
C ALA A 491 9.50 -49.32 -20.59
N THR A 492 8.51 -50.11 -20.16
CA THR A 492 8.02 -51.29 -20.89
C THR A 492 7.01 -50.99 -22.00
N HIS A 493 6.60 -49.73 -22.22
CA HIS A 493 5.82 -49.40 -23.41
C HIS A 493 6.71 -49.52 -24.66
N PRO A 494 6.24 -50.17 -25.74
CA PRO A 494 6.99 -50.21 -26.98
C PRO A 494 7.21 -48.76 -27.49
N PRO A 495 8.35 -48.46 -28.13
CA PRO A 495 8.56 -47.15 -28.73
C PRO A 495 7.43 -46.91 -29.73
N GLN A 496 6.69 -45.80 -29.54
CA GLN A 496 5.72 -45.36 -30.53
C GLN A 496 6.49 -45.00 -31.79
N ALA A 497 6.40 -45.87 -32.80
CA ALA A 497 6.98 -45.64 -34.11
C ALA A 497 6.45 -44.32 -34.68
N GLN A 498 7.26 -43.67 -35.53
CA GLN A 498 6.97 -42.37 -36.13
C GLN A 498 5.86 -42.45 -37.18
N ASN A 499 4.64 -42.79 -36.76
CA ASN A 499 3.41 -42.78 -37.55
C ASN A 499 2.86 -41.34 -37.64
N LEU A 500 3.75 -40.41 -38.01
CA LEU A 500 3.47 -39.03 -38.38
C LEU A 500 4.13 -38.80 -39.73
N CYS A 501 3.43 -39.26 -40.78
CA CYS A 501 3.62 -38.81 -42.16
C CYS A 501 2.80 -37.55 -42.40
#